data_AF-A0A0C2JGV5-F1
#
_entry.id   AF-A0A0C2JGV5-F1
#
_cell.length_a   1.000
_cell.length_b   1.000
_cell.length_c   1.000
_cell.angle_alpha   90.00
_cell.angle_beta   90.00
_cell.angle_gamma   90.00
#
_symmetry.space_group_name_H-M   'P 1'
#
loop_
_entity.id
_entity.type
_entity.pdbx_description
1 polymer ?
#
loop_
_entity_poly.entity_id
_entity_poly.type
_entity_poly.pdbx_seq_one_letter_code
_entity_poly.pdbx_strand_id
1 'polypeptide(L)'
;MSGGIRPCIANMIISEIWRIDLDRLEWYKMEYSLKTAVFDNRMCVVNDYYLYTFGGYHDESCANTFERFNIRPIKLYHLCLESISHSPNMRKYQNTLPVSIKDELNSNENDTSFET
;
A
#
# COMPACT_ATOMS: atom_id res chain seq x y z
N MET A 1 -8.72 -3.26 8.17
CA MET A 1 -8.49 -4.53 8.88
C MET A 1 -8.18 -5.59 7.83
N SER A 2 -7.16 -6.43 8.03
CA SER A 2 -6.85 -7.54 7.14
C SER A 2 -6.60 -8.80 7.95
N GLY A 3 -7.07 -9.93 7.45
CA GLY A 3 -6.77 -11.25 8.00
C GLY A 3 -7.25 -11.48 9.43
N GLY A 4 -6.47 -12.26 10.19
CA GLY A 4 -6.79 -12.68 11.56
C GLY A 4 -7.19 -14.16 11.68
N ILE A 5 -7.34 -14.62 12.93
CA ILE A 5 -7.69 -16.00 13.28
C ILE A 5 -9.17 -16.08 13.68
N ARG A 6 -9.92 -17.04 13.12
CA ARG A 6 -11.25 -17.40 13.64
C ARG A 6 -11.11 -18.53 14.68
N PRO A 7 -11.36 -18.29 15.98
CA PRO A 7 -11.11 -19.28 17.03
C PRO A 7 -12.04 -20.50 16.97
N CYS A 8 -13.24 -20.34 16.39
CA CYS A 8 -14.32 -21.32 16.52
C CYS A 8 -14.42 -22.33 15.36
N ILE A 9 -13.65 -22.17 14.28
CA ILE A 9 -13.66 -23.07 13.13
C ILE A 9 -12.21 -23.33 12.71
N ALA A 10 -11.65 -24.43 13.20
CA ALA A 10 -10.42 -25.07 12.68
C ALA A 10 -9.17 -24.18 12.53
N ASN A 11 -8.97 -23.14 13.37
CA ASN A 11 -7.88 -22.17 13.21
C ASN A 11 -7.79 -21.58 11.78
N MET A 12 -8.94 -21.40 11.13
CA MET A 12 -8.97 -20.90 9.76
C MET A 12 -8.49 -19.44 9.72
N ILE A 13 -7.39 -19.23 9.00
CA ILE A 13 -6.81 -17.90 8.80
C ILE A 13 -7.59 -17.20 7.68
N ILE A 14 -8.00 -15.96 7.93
CA ILE A 14 -8.73 -15.13 6.98
C ILE A 14 -7.72 -14.41 6.06
N SER A 15 -8.03 -14.28 4.77
CA SER A 15 -7.25 -13.44 3.82
C SER A 15 -7.99 -12.17 3.40
N GLU A 16 -9.22 -11.97 3.85
CA GLU A 16 -10.05 -10.84 3.47
C GLU A 16 -9.51 -9.52 4.02
N ILE A 17 -9.71 -8.46 3.24
CA ILE A 17 -9.41 -7.09 3.63
C ILE A 17 -10.73 -6.32 3.74
N TRP A 18 -10.92 -5.68 4.89
CA TRP A 18 -12.11 -4.92 5.22
C TRP A 18 -11.73 -3.48 5.56
N ARG A 19 -12.50 -2.52 5.04
CA ARG A 19 -12.41 -1.10 5.42
C ARG A 19 -13.67 -0.70 6.18
N ILE A 20 -13.52 0.21 7.14
CA ILE A 20 -14.65 0.87 7.80
C ILE A 20 -14.74 2.30 7.31
N ASP A 21 -15.94 2.72 6.91
CA ASP A 21 -16.29 4.13 6.73
C ASP A 21 -16.74 4.67 8.08
N LEU A 22 -16.01 5.65 8.61
CA LEU A 22 -16.28 6.21 9.94
C LEU A 22 -17.44 7.21 9.94
N ASP A 23 -17.78 7.82 8.79
CA ASP A 23 -18.90 8.75 8.68
C ASP A 23 -20.23 7.98 8.69
N ARG A 24 -20.25 6.81 8.06
CA ARG A 24 -21.44 5.95 7.93
C ARG A 24 -21.49 4.80 8.93
N LEU A 25 -20.37 4.51 9.59
CA LEU A 25 -20.16 3.34 10.46
C LEU A 25 -20.45 2.01 9.74
N GLU A 26 -20.15 1.96 8.45
CA GLU A 26 -20.38 0.80 7.58
C GLU A 26 -19.06 0.10 7.25
N TRP A 27 -19.12 -1.24 7.23
CA TRP A 27 -17.99 -2.07 6.82
C TRP A 27 -18.11 -2.45 5.34
N TYR A 28 -17.04 -2.26 4.60
CA TYR A 28 -16.95 -2.64 3.20
C TYR A 28 -15.85 -3.69 3.04
N LYS A 29 -16.22 -4.83 2.45
CA LYS A 29 -15.24 -5.80 1.98
C LYS A 29 -14.57 -5.24 0.73
N MET A 30 -13.23 -5.25 0.72
CA MET A 30 -12.46 -4.86 -0.45
C MET A 30 -12.52 -5.97 -1.51
N GLU A 31 -12.39 -5.60 -2.79
CA GLU A 31 -12.35 -6.57 -3.89
C GLU A 31 -11.09 -7.46 -3.86
N TYR A 32 -10.05 -7.00 -3.17
CA TYR A 32 -8.78 -7.71 -3.03
C TYR A 32 -8.71 -8.51 -1.73
N SER A 33 -7.95 -9.60 -1.78
CA SER A 33 -7.57 -10.42 -0.64
C SER A 33 -6.04 -10.55 -0.55
N LEU A 34 -5.54 -10.81 0.65
CA LEU A 34 -4.15 -11.23 0.85
C LEU A 34 -3.89 -12.50 0.05
N LYS A 35 -2.72 -12.59 -0.59
CA LYS A 35 -2.31 -13.81 -1.33
C LYS A 35 -2.12 -14.98 -0.37
N THR A 36 -1.54 -14.70 0.79
CA THR A 36 -1.41 -15.65 1.90
C THR A 36 -2.29 -15.17 3.03
N ALA A 37 -3.19 -16.02 3.51
CA ALA A 37 -3.95 -15.72 4.71
C ALA A 37 -3.00 -15.63 5.90
N VAL A 38 -2.85 -14.44 6.50
CA VAL A 38 -1.95 -14.21 7.64
C VAL A 38 -2.66 -13.49 8.78
N PHE A 39 -2.15 -13.65 9.99
CA PHE A 39 -2.51 -12.83 11.15
C PHE A 39 -1.28 -12.08 11.70
N ASP A 40 -1.50 -11.07 12.53
CA ASP A 40 -0.47 -10.16 13.07
C ASP A 40 0.46 -9.53 12.03
N ASN A 41 -0.03 -9.36 10.80
CA ASN A 41 0.69 -8.62 9.77
C ASN A 41 0.70 -7.12 10.05
N ARG A 42 1.74 -6.43 9.59
CA ARG A 42 1.83 -4.97 9.65
C ARG A 42 1.17 -4.38 8.41
N MET A 43 0.45 -3.27 8.59
CA MET A 43 -0.19 -2.55 7.50
C MET A 43 0.15 -1.07 7.56
N CYS A 44 0.32 -0.45 6.39
CA CYS A 44 0.52 0.99 6.26
C CYS A 44 -0.23 1.51 5.03
N VAL A 45 -0.89 2.66 5.16
CA VAL A 45 -1.47 3.37 4.02
C VAL A 45 -0.51 4.47 3.60
N VAL A 46 -0.17 4.50 2.32
CA VAL A 46 0.76 5.47 1.73
C VAL A 46 0.05 6.24 0.63
N ASN A 47 0.19 7.57 0.67
CA ASN A 47 -0.37 8.53 -0.29
C ASN A 47 -1.90 8.41 -0.47
N ASP A 48 -2.64 7.83 0.47
CA ASP A 48 -4.09 7.57 0.38
C ASP A 48 -4.56 6.64 -0.76
N TYR A 49 -3.65 6.06 -1.54
CA TYR A 49 -3.97 5.17 -2.66
C TYR A 49 -3.46 3.75 -2.47
N TYR A 50 -2.39 3.57 -1.69
CA TYR A 50 -1.74 2.28 -1.51
C TYR A 50 -1.90 1.77 -0.08
N LEU A 51 -2.37 0.54 0.07
CA LEU A 51 -2.25 -0.23 1.29
C LEU A 51 -1.11 -1.22 1.13
N TYR A 52 -0.09 -1.07 1.95
CA TYR A 52 1.00 -2.02 2.08
C TYR A 52 0.75 -2.95 3.25
N THR A 53 1.06 -4.22 3.05
CA THR A 53 1.03 -5.23 4.09
C THR A 53 2.35 -5.98 4.12
N PHE A 54 2.92 -6.17 5.30
CA PHE A 54 4.18 -6.88 5.48
C PHE A 54 4.10 -7.87 6.63
N GLY A 55 4.67 -9.04 6.41
CA GLY A 55 4.91 -10.00 7.47
C GLY A 55 3.64 -10.76 7.90
N GLY A 56 3.67 -11.23 9.14
CA GLY A 56 2.58 -11.96 9.79
C GLY A 56 2.87 -13.45 9.91
N TYR A 57 1.89 -14.18 10.41
CA TYR A 57 1.99 -15.61 10.65
C TYR A 57 0.96 -16.37 9.81
N HIS A 58 1.40 -17.47 9.22
CA HIS A 58 0.56 -18.47 8.57
C HIS A 58 0.85 -19.81 9.24
N ASP A 59 -0.13 -20.33 9.98
CA ASP A 59 0.01 -21.47 10.87
C ASP A 59 1.20 -21.29 11.84
N GLU A 60 2.17 -22.20 11.82
CA GLU A 60 3.39 -22.15 12.65
C GLU A 60 4.56 -21.40 11.99
N SER A 61 4.34 -20.84 10.79
CA SER A 61 5.38 -20.20 10.00
C SER A 61 5.24 -18.68 9.94
N CYS A 62 6.38 -17.97 9.97
CA CYS A 62 6.43 -16.54 9.68
C CYS A 62 6.35 -16.31 8.17
N ALA A 63 5.36 -15.55 7.72
CA ALA A 63 5.33 -15.03 6.36
C ALA A 63 6.20 -13.79 6.29
N ASN A 64 7.11 -13.72 5.30
CA ASN A 64 7.90 -12.52 4.99
C ASN A 64 7.39 -11.85 3.70
N THR A 65 6.10 -12.01 3.40
CA THR A 65 5.49 -11.47 2.18
C THR A 65 5.26 -9.97 2.33
N PHE A 66 5.61 -9.24 1.27
CA PHE A 66 5.29 -7.82 1.10
C PHE A 66 4.26 -7.70 -0.03
N GLU A 67 3.08 -7.18 0.29
CA GLU A 67 1.99 -7.01 -0.66
C GLU A 67 1.52 -5.55 -0.72
N ARG A 68 1.11 -5.11 -1.90
CA ARG A 68 0.60 -3.76 -2.18
C ARG A 68 -0.77 -3.85 -2.83
N PHE A 69 -1.74 -3.11 -2.31
CA PHE A 69 -3.11 -3.04 -2.81
C PHE A 69 -3.48 -1.60 -3.15
N ASN A 70 -4.25 -1.42 -4.23
CA ASN A 70 -4.81 -0.12 -4.59
C ASN A 70 -6.15 0.06 -3.86
N ILE A 71 -6.20 0.93 -2.85
CA ILE A 71 -7.45 1.16 -2.08
C ILE A 71 -8.38 2.15 -2.77
N ARG A 72 -7.83 2.97 -3.67
CA ARG A 72 -8.55 3.97 -4.46
C ARG A 72 -7.92 4.05 -5.86
N PRO A 73 -8.68 4.43 -6.90
CA PRO A 73 -8.11 4.76 -8.20
C PRO A 73 -7.04 5.84 -8.05
N ILE A 74 -5.85 5.59 -8.59
CA ILE A 74 -4.76 6.56 -8.60
C ILE A 74 -5.16 7.70 -9.54
N LYS A 75 -5.03 8.94 -9.09
CA LYS A 75 -5.27 10.10 -9.96
C LYS A 75 -4.24 10.12 -11.09
N LEU A 76 -4.66 10.51 -12.29
CA LEU A 76 -3.76 10.65 -13.46
C LEU A 76 -2.51 11.47 -13.12
N TYR A 77 -2.67 12.52 -12.32
CA TYR A 77 -1.57 13.34 -11.84
C TYR A 77 -0.45 12.52 -11.17
N HIS A 78 -0.79 11.61 -10.26
CA HIS A 78 0.21 10.76 -9.58
C HIS A 78 0.84 9.73 -10.53
N LEU A 79 0.08 9.18 -11.48
CA LEU A 79 0.64 8.30 -12.52
C LEU A 79 1.65 9.05 -13.40
N CYS A 80 1.34 10.30 -13.77
CA CYS A 80 2.26 11.14 -14.50
C CYS A 80 3.50 11.46 -13.65
N LEU A 81 3.30 11.80 -12.38
CA LEU A 81 4.40 12.10 -11.45
C LEU A 81 5.36 10.91 -11.31
N GLU A 82 4.84 9.71 -11.10
CA GLU A 82 5.60 8.46 -11.01
C GLU A 82 6.31 8.13 -12.34
N SER A 83 5.64 8.36 -13.47
CA SER A 83 6.25 8.15 -14.79
C SER A 83 7.41 9.11 -15.06
N ILE A 84 7.26 10.36 -14.62
CA ILE A 84 8.29 11.39 -14.73
C ILE A 84 9.47 11.05 -13.80
N SER A 85 9.20 10.61 -12.55
CA SER A 85 10.23 10.27 -11.56
C SER A 85 11.12 9.12 -12.01
N HIS A 86 10.56 8.12 -12.69
CA HIS A 86 11.31 6.97 -13.21
C HIS A 86 11.90 7.20 -14.60
N SER A 87 11.69 8.38 -15.21
CA SER A 87 12.19 8.64 -16.56
C SER A 87 13.71 8.84 -16.55
N PRO A 88 14.48 8.17 -17.44
CA PRO A 88 15.93 8.37 -17.53
C PRO A 88 16.32 9.80 -17.94
N ASN A 89 15.38 10.57 -18.50
CA ASN A 89 15.58 11.97 -18.88
C ASN A 89 15.15 12.97 -17.78
N MET A 90 14.81 12.51 -16.58
CA MET A 90 14.32 13.35 -15.49
C MET A 90 15.21 14.58 -15.23
N ARG A 91 16.53 14.41 -15.23
CA ARG A 91 17.49 15.52 -15.04
C ARG A 91 17.35 16.63 -16.08
N LYS A 92 16.91 16.32 -17.29
CA LYS A 92 16.68 17.31 -18.35
C LYS A 92 15.38 18.08 -18.11
N TYR A 93 14.34 17.39 -17.64
CA TYR A 93 13.02 17.98 -17.39
C TYR A 93 12.92 18.71 -16.04
N GLN A 94 13.80 18.39 -15.09
CA GLN A 94 13.87 19.06 -13.79
C GLN A 94 13.92 20.59 -13.91
N ASN A 95 14.56 21.14 -14.95
CA ASN A 95 14.62 22.59 -15.13
C ASN A 95 13.35 23.18 -15.77
N THR A 96 12.61 22.39 -16.56
CA THR A 96 11.42 22.82 -17.29
C THR A 96 10.11 22.61 -16.53
N LEU A 97 10.12 21.77 -15.48
CA LEU A 97 8.93 21.50 -14.69
C LEU A 97 8.50 22.75 -13.88
N PRO A 98 7.19 22.94 -13.65
CA PRO A 98 6.70 23.91 -12.68
C PRO A 98 7.25 23.63 -11.27
N VAL A 99 7.47 24.69 -10.48
CA VAL A 99 8.04 24.59 -9.11
C VAL A 99 7.24 23.62 -8.24
N SER A 100 5.91 23.68 -8.28
CA SER A 100 5.04 22.78 -7.51
C SER A 100 5.26 21.30 -7.79
N ILE A 101 5.54 20.93 -9.05
CA ILE A 101 5.82 19.55 -9.44
C ILE A 101 7.22 19.14 -8.98
N LYS A 102 8.21 20.05 -9.03
CA LYS A 102 9.57 19.77 -8.54
C LYS A 102 9.58 19.51 -7.05
N ASP A 103 8.87 20.32 -6.27
CA ASP A 103 8.84 20.20 -4.81
C ASP A 103 8.26 18.85 -4.37
N GLU A 104 7.20 18.37 -5.03
CA GLU A 104 6.62 17.05 -4.80
C GLU A 104 7.56 15.90 -5.21
N LEU A 105 8.27 16.04 -6.34
CA LEU A 105 9.23 15.03 -6.81
C LEU A 105 10.44 14.91 -5.87
N ASN A 106 10.97 16.03 -5.38
CA ASN A 106 12.10 16.04 -4.45
C ASN A 106 11.73 15.48 -3.07
N SER A 107 10.46 15.64 -2.66
CA SER A 107 9.97 15.08 -1.39
C SER A 107 10.00 13.55 -1.39
N ASN A 108 9.77 12.92 -2.55
CA ASN A 108 9.81 11.45 -2.70
C ASN A 108 11.24 10.85 -2.65
N GLU A 109 12.28 11.60 -3.05
CA GLU A 109 13.66 11.07 -3.03
C GLU A 109 14.15 10.81 -1.59
N ASN A 110 13.70 11.63 -0.63
CA ASN A 110 14.09 11.47 0.78
C ASN A 110 13.46 10.23 1.43
N ASP A 111 12.29 9.79 0.96
CA ASP A 111 11.59 8.61 1.48
C ASP A 111 12.21 7.29 0.97
N THR A 112 12.89 7.31 -0.18
CA THR A 112 13.58 6.12 -0.74
C THR A 112 14.92 5.79 -0.07
N SER A 113 15.36 6.58 0.91
CA SER A 113 16.68 6.41 1.57
C SER A 113 16.72 5.37 2.70
N PHE A 114 15.63 4.64 2.96
CA PHE A 114 15.54 3.61 4.01
C PHE A 114 15.66 2.15 3.50
N GLU A 115 16.31 1.91 2.37
CA GLU A 115 16.69 0.56 1.94
C GLU A 115 18.22 0.38 2.00
N THR A 116 18.70 -0.19 3.11
CA THR A 116 19.98 -0.95 3.20
C THR A 116 19.81 -2.14 4.11
#